data_AF-A0A2N3DG83-F1
#
_entry.id   AF-A0A2N3DG83-F1
#
_cell.length_a   1.000
_cell.length_b   1.000
_cell.length_c   1.000
_cell.angle_alpha   90.00
_cell.angle_beta   90.00
_cell.angle_gamma   90.00
#
_symmetry.space_group_name_H-M   'P 1'
#
loop_
_entity.id
_entity.type
_entity.pdbx_description
1 polymer ?
#
loop_
_entity_poly.entity_id
_entity_poly.type
_entity_poly.pdbx_seq_one_letter_code
_entity_poly.pdbx_strand_id
1 'polypeptide(L)'
;MQTNIDDALQRLATGTPHRGLAGLEDRVLSAIAQQPVGGFGAGTTLGAMGLALALGVFSNVVPSTDAQAAPVLSPLGASSPLAPSTLLGATR
;
A
#
# COMPACT_ATOMS: atom_id res chain seq x y z
N MET A 1 -8.00 -23.90 22.03
CA MET A 1 -6.80 -24.70 21.70
C MET A 1 -5.74 -23.73 21.19
N GLN A 2 -4.72 -23.45 22.01
CA GLN A 2 -3.64 -22.53 21.64
C GLN A 2 -2.60 -23.34 20.86
N THR A 3 -2.58 -23.21 19.53
CA THR A 3 -1.57 -23.90 18.72
C THR A 3 -0.21 -23.29 19.04
N ASN A 4 0.66 -24.06 19.70
CA ASN A 4 2.05 -23.66 19.91
C ASN A 4 2.74 -23.56 18.53
N ILE A 5 3.28 -22.37 18.24
CA ILE A 5 3.94 -22.07 16.97
C ILE A 5 5.14 -22.99 16.77
N ASP A 6 5.86 -23.30 17.85
CA ASP A 6 7.03 -24.18 17.80
C ASP A 6 6.64 -25.58 17.34
N ASP A 7 5.53 -26.12 17.84
CA ASP A 7 4.99 -27.42 17.41
C ASP A 7 4.53 -27.40 15.95
N ALA A 8 4.03 -26.26 15.46
CA ALA A 8 3.65 -26.11 14.05
C ALA A 8 4.89 -26.03 13.14
N LEU A 9 5.94 -25.32 13.56
CA LEU A 9 7.21 -25.22 12.84
C LEU A 9 7.96 -26.54 12.83
N GLN A 10 7.99 -27.27 13.95
CA GLN A 10 8.57 -28.61 14.04
C GLN A 10 7.89 -29.56 13.05
N ARG A 11 6.55 -29.54 13.00
CA ARG A 11 5.77 -30.35 12.04
C ARG A 11 6.05 -29.99 10.59
N LEU A 12 6.23 -28.70 10.29
CA LEU A 12 6.59 -28.26 8.95
C LEU A 12 8.02 -28.72 8.58
N ALA A 13 8.96 -28.66 9.53
CA ALA A 13 10.34 -29.07 9.32
C ALA A 13 10.49 -30.59 9.11
N THR A 14 9.69 -31.41 9.78
CA THR A 14 9.72 -32.88 9.64
C THR A 14 8.78 -33.42 8.56
N GLY A 15 7.91 -32.57 8.01
CA GLY A 15 6.94 -32.96 7.00
C GLY A 15 7.59 -33.30 5.67
N THR A 16 7.08 -34.30 4.96
CA THR A 16 7.50 -34.55 3.59
C THR A 16 7.11 -33.35 2.71
N PRO A 17 8.05 -32.82 1.89
CA PRO A 17 7.75 -31.71 1.00
C PRO A 17 6.53 -32.03 0.14
N HIS A 18 5.60 -31.09 0.06
CA HIS A 18 4.39 -31.28 -0.74
C HIS A 18 4.78 -31.53 -2.20
N ARG A 19 4.13 -32.49 -2.87
CA ARG A 19 4.46 -32.88 -4.26
C ARG A 19 4.44 -31.70 -5.24
N GLY A 20 3.61 -30.69 -4.96
CA GLY A 20 3.54 -29.45 -5.72
C GLY A 20 4.78 -28.56 -5.62
N LEU A 21 5.67 -28.79 -4.65
CA LEU A 21 6.96 -28.10 -4.50
C LEU A 21 8.06 -28.70 -5.39
N ALA A 22 7.88 -29.95 -5.87
CA ALA A 22 8.85 -30.61 -6.72
C ALA A 22 8.98 -29.87 -8.06
N GLY A 23 10.19 -29.39 -8.37
CA GLY A 23 10.47 -28.63 -9.60
C GLY A 23 9.81 -27.25 -9.63
N LEU A 24 9.43 -26.68 -8.48
CA LEU A 24 8.93 -25.30 -8.45
C LEU A 24 9.98 -24.30 -8.88
N GLU A 25 11.26 -24.52 -8.55
CA GLU A 25 12.35 -23.64 -8.96
C GLU A 25 12.43 -23.55 -10.49
N ASP A 26 12.49 -24.69 -11.18
CA ASP A 26 12.49 -24.74 -12.64
C ASP A 26 11.24 -24.08 -13.24
N ARG A 27 10.08 -24.30 -12.62
CA ARG A 27 8.81 -23.73 -13.08
C ARG A 27 8.77 -22.21 -12.91
N VAL A 28 9.28 -21.70 -11.80
CA VAL A 28 9.36 -20.26 -11.51
C VAL A 28 10.38 -19.60 -12.43
N LEU A 29 11.57 -20.17 -12.58
CA LEU A 29 12.60 -19.64 -13.48
C LEU A 29 12.13 -19.65 -14.93
N SER A 30 11.45 -20.71 -15.36
CA SER A 30 10.83 -20.79 -16.68
C SER A 30 9.73 -19.74 -16.85
N ALA A 31 8.90 -19.52 -15.83
CA ALA A 31 7.89 -18.46 -15.86
C ALA A 31 8.50 -17.06 -15.92
N ILE A 32 9.60 -16.79 -15.20
CA ILE A 32 10.33 -15.51 -15.26
C ILE A 32 10.97 -15.32 -16.64
N ALA A 33 11.59 -16.36 -17.19
CA ALA A 33 12.21 -16.31 -18.52
C ALA A 33 11.17 -16.12 -19.63
N GLN A 34 9.97 -16.66 -19.45
CA GLN A 34 8.84 -16.48 -20.35
C GLN A 34 8.05 -15.19 -20.08
N GLN A 35 8.27 -14.52 -18.95
CA GLN A 35 7.65 -13.24 -18.65
C GLN A 35 8.06 -12.29 -19.78
N PRO A 36 7.13 -11.84 -20.62
CA PRO A 36 7.46 -10.88 -21.64
C PRO A 36 7.90 -9.63 -20.89
N VAL A 37 9.21 -9.35 -20.92
CA VAL A 37 9.69 -7.99 -20.69
C VAL A 37 8.94 -7.22 -21.74
N GLY A 38 7.90 -6.48 -21.34
CA GLY A 38 7.06 -5.71 -22.23
C GLY A 38 7.98 -4.74 -22.95
N GLY A 39 8.52 -5.18 -24.08
CA GLY A 39 9.38 -4.44 -24.96
C GLY A 39 8.49 -3.45 -25.64
N PHE A 40 8.06 -2.44 -24.89
CA PHE A 40 7.67 -1.17 -25.44
C PHE A 40 8.88 -0.75 -26.28
N GLY A 41 8.77 -0.90 -27.61
CA GLY A 41 9.81 -0.44 -28.51
C GLY A 41 10.18 0.99 -28.12
N ALA A 42 11.44 1.38 -28.29
CA ALA A 42 11.95 2.66 -27.76
C ALA A 42 11.05 3.88 -28.06
N GLY A 43 10.25 3.85 -29.13
CA GLY A 43 9.23 4.87 -29.42
C GLY A 43 8.04 4.93 -28.44
N THR A 44 7.56 3.81 -27.91
CA THR A 44 6.42 3.77 -26.97
C THR A 44 6.83 4.20 -25.56
N THR A 45 8.05 3.88 -25.12
CA THR A 45 8.57 4.35 -23.82
C THR A 45 8.85 5.86 -23.83
N LEU A 46 9.38 6.40 -24.92
CA LEU A 46 9.58 7.85 -25.09
C LEU A 46 8.23 8.60 -25.11
N GLY A 47 7.21 8.06 -25.77
CA GLY A 47 5.87 8.64 -25.76
C GLY A 47 5.22 8.65 -24.37
N ALA A 48 5.35 7.55 -23.62
CA ALA A 48 4.81 7.44 -22.26
C ALA A 48 5.53 8.39 -21.28
N MET A 49 6.85 8.53 -21.38
CA MET A 49 7.63 9.49 -20.60
C MET A 49 7.20 10.93 -20.90
N GLY A 50 7.01 11.29 -22.17
CA GLY A 50 6.55 12.62 -22.58
C GLY A 50 5.15 12.96 -22.05
N LEU A 51 4.21 12.01 -22.11
CA LEU A 51 2.87 12.19 -21.57
C LEU A 51 2.89 12.36 -20.04
N ALA A 52 3.67 11.54 -19.32
CA ALA A 52 3.80 11.66 -17.87
C ALA A 52 4.40 13.02 -17.46
N LEU A 53 5.39 13.52 -18.20
CA LEU A 53 6.00 14.83 -17.97
C LEU A 53 5.00 15.96 -18.25
N ALA A 54 4.26 15.87 -19.35
CA ALA A 54 3.22 16.84 -19.69
C ALA A 54 2.14 16.89 -18.61
N LEU A 55 1.60 15.75 -18.20
CA LEU A 55 0.62 15.65 -17.11
C LEU A 55 1.15 16.26 -15.81
N GLY A 56 2.41 15.99 -15.43
CA GLY A 56 3.02 16.56 -14.24
C GLY A 56 3.18 18.09 -14.31
N VAL A 57 3.62 18.62 -15.46
CA VAL A 57 3.77 20.07 -15.66
C VAL A 57 2.42 20.76 -15.68
N PHE A 58 1.45 20.27 -16.46
CA PHE A 58 0.11 20.88 -16.53
C PHE A 58 -0.65 20.76 -15.21
N SER A 59 -0.47 19.67 -14.45
CA SER A 59 -1.08 19.50 -13.13
C SER A 59 -0.53 20.47 -12.08
N ASN A 60 0.68 21.01 -12.26
CA ASN A 60 1.31 21.90 -11.28
C ASN A 60 1.16 23.39 -11.63
N VAL A 61 0.84 23.72 -12.88
CA VAL A 61 0.78 25.11 -13.38
C VAL A 61 -0.64 25.70 -13.33
N VAL A 62 -1.69 24.87 -13.20
CA VAL A 62 -3.07 25.36 -13.09
C VAL A 62 -3.64 25.07 -11.70
N PRO A 63 -3.48 25.97 -10.72
CA PRO A 63 -4.39 26.00 -9.57
C PRO A 63 -5.78 26.38 -10.12
N SER A 64 -6.62 25.39 -10.40
CA SER A 64 -7.97 25.64 -10.95
C SER A 64 -8.92 26.36 -9.98
N THR A 65 -8.50 26.63 -8.74
CA THR A 65 -9.30 27.31 -7.70
C THR A 65 -8.37 27.83 -6.61
N ASP A 66 -8.56 29.08 -6.15
CA ASP A 66 -7.98 29.58 -4.91
C ASP A 66 -8.35 28.63 -3.77
N ALA A 67 -7.36 28.05 -3.10
CA ALA A 67 -7.58 27.21 -1.94
C ALA A 67 -8.19 28.07 -0.81
N GLN A 68 -9.52 28.09 -0.73
CA GLN A 68 -10.23 28.68 0.39
C GLN A 68 -9.92 27.84 1.63
N ALA A 69 -9.16 28.41 2.56
CA ALA A 69 -8.90 27.78 3.85
C ALA A 69 -10.25 27.44 4.50
N ALA A 70 -10.47 26.16 4.80
CA ALA A 70 -11.67 25.75 5.50
C ALA A 70 -11.76 26.53 6.82
N PRO A 71 -12.95 27.05 7.20
CA PRO A 71 -13.11 27.72 8.48
C PRO A 71 -12.68 26.76 9.59
N VAL A 72 -11.86 27.27 10.51
CA VAL A 72 -11.17 26.54 11.57
C VAL A 72 -12.02 25.39 12.11
N LEU A 73 -11.73 24.18 11.64
CA LEU A 73 -12.28 22.94 12.20
C LEU A 73 -11.50 22.65 13.48
N SER A 74 -11.75 23.45 14.53
CA SER A 74 -11.30 23.11 15.88
C SER A 74 -12.10 21.88 16.31
N PRO A 75 -11.49 20.68 16.41
CA PRO A 75 -12.23 19.45 16.69
C PRO A 75 -12.80 19.40 18.11
N LEU A 76 -12.58 20.45 18.92
CA LEU A 76 -13.00 20.54 20.31
C LEU A 76 -14.02 21.67 20.57
N GLY A 77 -14.53 22.33 19.54
CA GLY A 77 -15.48 23.44 19.71
C GLY A 77 -14.88 24.61 20.50
N ALA A 78 -15.66 25.67 20.70
CA ALA A 78 -15.25 26.83 21.49
C ALA A 78 -14.78 26.38 22.89
N SER A 79 -13.63 26.88 23.33
CA SER A 79 -12.94 26.59 24.59
C SER A 79 -13.88 26.16 25.71
N SER A 80 -14.08 24.86 25.88
CA SER A 80 -14.70 24.34 27.10
C SER A 80 -13.64 24.46 28.21
N PRO A 81 -13.89 25.24 29.28
CA PRO A 81 -12.92 25.49 30.35
C PRO A 81 -12.74 24.27 31.28
N LEU A 82 -13.27 23.11 30.87
CA LEU A 82 -13.35 21.90 31.66
C LEU A 82 -12.29 20.92 31.15
N ALA A 83 -11.41 20.49 32.07
CA ALA A 83 -10.35 19.55 31.78
C ALA A 83 -10.90 18.23 31.20
N PRO A 84 -10.19 17.58 30.25
CA PRO A 84 -10.66 16.40 29.52
C PRO A 84 -11.05 15.20 30.40
N SER A 85 -10.62 15.16 31.66
CA SER A 85 -11.02 14.12 32.62
C SER A 85 -12.50 14.18 33.02
N THR A 86 -13.15 15.34 32.97
CA THR A 86 -14.56 15.49 33.35
C THR A 86 -15.50 14.79 32.36
N LEU A 87 -15.08 14.61 31.10
CA LEU A 87 -15.88 13.94 30.07
C LEU A 87 -16.01 12.43 30.33
N LEU A 88 -15.03 11.82 30.99
CA LEU A 88 -15.03 10.39 31.32
C LEU A 88 -15.82 10.06 32.61
N GLY A 89 -16.08 11.06 33.46
CA GLY A 89 -16.86 10.92 34.69
C GLY A 89 -18.37 11.13 34.53
N ALA A 90 -18.79 11.81 33.45
CA ALA A 90 -20.20 12.15 33.20
C ALA A 90 -21.03 11.00 32.59
N THR A 91 -20.40 9.88 32.23
CA THR A 91 -21.04 8.69 31.64
C THR A 91 -21.44 7.62 32.67
N ARG A 92 -21.92 8.02 33.85
CA ARG A 92 -22.70 7.15 34.73
C ARG A 92 -24.03 7.77 35.11
#